data_AF-A0A1B7YSZ8-F1
#
_entry.id   AF-A0A1B7YSZ8-F1
#
_cell.length_a   1.000
_cell.length_b   1.000
_cell.length_c   1.000
_cell.angle_alpha   90.00
_cell.angle_beta   90.00
_cell.angle_gamma   90.00
#
_symmetry.space_group_name_H-M   'P 1'
#
loop_
_entity.id
_entity.type
_entity.pdbx_description
1 polymer ?
#
loop_
_entity_poly.entity_id
_entity_poly.type
_entity_poly.pdbx_seq_one_letter_code
_entity_poly.pdbx_strand_id
1 'polypeptide(L)'
;MGGLERRSFVTSQDRGYAPETPWHIHGSGILSLMRARGDRQLYTKAGRQIFWTMHNMIVSRHDRHANIHYANRNQQIQHTITNTPCPPEFDHWLNVIEQTLQPAEALFLHTGRYISSACSLLSRLIPIVRNVDLKRACAEYDQLLFECDLAELVMSEWMRTSPEYQVDPGPVHTYFWDSWRSARIKLHHMIILLANLVEHVPDCAFDCGALQSRRRLSAEIIAVSGRDIVDGIPPSLGGKSPASDPRSPATYLEAVRLVWPLSHVYVIPTAPRHLRIAAKAALLRIGKENGILSALRPRAGGALFPSEALKGMPVDDLGDGDS
;
A
#
# COMPACT_ATOMS: atom_id res chain seq x y z
N MET A 1 14.66 -44.37 28.54
CA MET A 1 14.96 -43.57 27.32
C MET A 1 13.64 -42.96 26.86
N GLY A 2 13.46 -41.66 26.69
CA GLY A 2 14.43 -40.57 26.67
C GLY A 2 13.90 -39.47 25.74
N GLY A 3 12.71 -38.94 26.07
CA GLY A 3 11.97 -38.04 25.17
C GLY A 3 12.67 -36.69 25.03
N LEU A 4 13.04 -36.34 23.80
CA LEU A 4 13.54 -35.00 23.45
C LEU A 4 12.39 -34.00 23.51
N GLU A 5 12.27 -33.29 24.64
CA GLU A 5 11.44 -32.09 24.74
C GLU A 5 11.90 -31.07 23.69
N ARG A 6 10.99 -30.73 22.76
CA ARG A 6 11.19 -29.57 21.88
C ARG A 6 11.14 -28.30 22.72
N ARG A 7 12.31 -27.81 23.12
CA ARG A 7 12.43 -26.48 23.76
C ARG A 7 11.90 -25.42 22.80
N SER A 8 10.75 -24.85 23.15
CA SER A 8 10.23 -23.65 22.50
C SER A 8 11.16 -22.49 22.82
N PHE A 9 11.66 -21.81 21.79
CA PHE A 9 12.51 -20.60 21.94
C PHE A 9 11.71 -19.34 22.28
N VAL A 10 10.41 -19.46 22.53
CA VAL A 10 9.52 -18.36 22.95
C VAL A 10 9.54 -18.27 24.46
N THR A 11 10.08 -17.18 25.00
CA THR A 11 10.14 -16.93 26.44
C THR A 11 8.78 -16.50 26.99
N SER A 12 8.59 -16.56 28.31
CA SER A 12 7.33 -16.14 28.94
C SER A 12 7.04 -14.64 28.80
N GLN A 13 8.05 -13.80 28.50
CA GLN A 13 7.86 -12.38 28.19
C GLN A 13 7.30 -12.14 26.78
N ASP A 14 7.47 -13.10 25.84
CA ASP A 14 6.92 -13.03 24.48
C ASP A 14 5.40 -13.38 24.42
N ARG A 15 4.76 -13.68 25.56
CA ARG A 15 3.32 -14.00 25.64
C ARG A 15 2.42 -12.77 25.83
N GLY A 16 2.86 -11.62 25.31
CA GLY A 16 2.01 -10.45 25.12
C GLY A 16 1.23 -10.56 23.81
N TYR A 17 -0.10 -10.44 23.89
CA TYR A 17 -1.07 -10.46 22.77
C TYR A 17 -1.30 -11.81 22.09
N ALA A 18 -2.58 -12.16 21.91
CA ALA A 18 -2.99 -13.25 21.03
C ALA A 18 -2.59 -12.91 19.57
N PRO A 19 -2.23 -13.91 18.74
CA PRO A 19 -1.66 -13.64 17.42
C PRO A 19 -2.61 -12.86 16.51
N GLU A 20 -2.17 -11.65 16.12
CA GLU A 20 -2.87 -10.76 15.18
C GLU A 20 -2.96 -11.36 13.77
N THR A 21 -3.96 -12.22 13.56
CA THR A 21 -4.21 -12.98 12.33
C THR A 21 -3.08 -13.96 11.91
N PRO A 22 -3.43 -15.15 11.36
CA PRO A 22 -2.44 -16.17 10.98
C PRO A 22 -1.34 -15.70 10.02
N TRP A 23 -1.62 -14.69 9.19
CA TRP A 23 -0.68 -14.17 8.18
C TRP A 23 0.48 -13.37 8.77
N HIS A 24 0.34 -12.77 9.96
CA HIS A 24 1.46 -12.14 10.66
C HIS A 24 2.56 -13.17 10.92
N ILE A 25 2.19 -14.37 11.39
CA ILE A 25 3.12 -15.48 11.65
C ILE A 25 3.82 -15.91 10.35
N HIS A 26 3.08 -15.96 9.23
CA HIS A 26 3.67 -16.30 7.92
C HIS A 26 4.64 -15.22 7.42
N GLY A 27 4.28 -13.95 7.46
CA GLY A 27 5.16 -12.84 7.05
C GLY A 27 6.44 -12.78 7.90
N SER A 28 6.30 -12.81 9.23
CA SER A 28 7.43 -12.84 10.17
C SER A 28 8.28 -14.10 10.02
N GLY A 29 7.68 -15.25 9.71
CA GLY A 29 8.40 -16.49 9.41
C GLY A 29 9.23 -16.39 8.12
N ILE A 30 8.66 -15.85 7.04
CA ILE A 30 9.38 -15.63 5.78
C ILE A 30 10.51 -14.61 5.96
N LEU A 31 10.27 -13.49 6.67
CA LEU A 31 11.32 -12.52 6.99
C LEU A 31 12.46 -13.14 7.82
N SER A 32 12.12 -13.99 8.79
CA SER A 32 13.10 -14.73 9.60
C SER A 32 13.91 -15.74 8.77
N LEU A 33 13.28 -16.41 7.80
CA LEU A 33 13.98 -17.28 6.85
C LEU A 33 14.91 -16.49 5.92
N MET A 34 14.51 -15.30 5.48
CA MET A 34 15.36 -14.40 4.69
C MET A 34 16.59 -13.96 5.50
N ARG A 35 16.39 -13.49 6.74
CA ARG A 35 17.48 -13.17 7.68
C ARG A 35 18.44 -14.35 7.90
N ALA A 36 17.91 -15.54 8.16
CA ALA A 36 18.71 -16.75 8.41
C ALA A 36 19.55 -17.21 7.20
N ARG A 37 19.10 -16.90 5.97
CA ARG A 37 19.83 -17.19 4.72
C ARG A 37 20.86 -16.13 4.36
N GLY A 38 20.73 -14.92 4.90
CA GLY A 38 21.62 -13.78 4.65
C GLY A 38 21.67 -13.34 3.19
N ASP A 39 22.62 -12.47 2.87
CA ASP A 39 22.66 -11.78 1.57
C ASP A 39 23.03 -12.71 0.41
N ARG A 40 23.66 -13.87 0.68
CA ARG A 40 24.09 -14.86 -0.34
C ARG A 40 22.97 -15.27 -1.28
N GLN A 41 21.72 -15.32 -0.80
CA GLN A 41 20.57 -15.66 -1.65
C GLN A 41 20.30 -14.61 -2.73
N LEU A 42 20.58 -13.33 -2.48
CA LEU A 42 20.36 -12.21 -3.41
C LEU A 42 21.31 -12.27 -4.63
N TYR A 43 22.40 -13.03 -4.54
CA TYR A 43 23.29 -13.30 -5.68
C TYR A 43 22.78 -14.44 -6.58
N THR A 44 21.62 -15.04 -6.26
CA THR A 44 21.03 -16.16 -7.02
C THR A 44 19.65 -15.79 -7.56
N LYS A 45 19.33 -16.25 -8.79
CA LYS A 45 18.02 -16.02 -9.42
C LYS A 45 16.85 -16.50 -8.55
N ALA A 46 16.98 -17.69 -7.95
CA ALA A 46 15.94 -18.25 -7.08
C ALA A 46 15.77 -17.44 -5.79
N GLY A 47 16.86 -16.98 -5.17
CA GLY A 47 16.79 -16.14 -3.97
C GLY A 47 16.21 -14.75 -4.26
N ARG A 48 16.46 -14.16 -5.43
CA ARG A 48 15.78 -12.92 -5.86
C ARG A 48 14.29 -13.10 -6.09
N GLN A 49 13.87 -14.20 -6.73
CA GLN A 49 12.45 -14.50 -6.89
C GLN A 49 11.74 -14.63 -5.53
N ILE A 50 12.39 -15.25 -4.55
CA ILE A 50 11.90 -15.31 -3.16
C ILE A 50 11.89 -13.91 -2.53
N PHE A 51 12.96 -13.12 -2.67
CA PHE A 51 13.03 -11.74 -2.16
C PHE A 51 11.90 -10.87 -2.71
N TRP A 52 11.69 -10.82 -4.03
CA TRP A 52 10.62 -10.00 -4.61
C TRP A 52 9.24 -10.49 -4.20
N THR A 53 9.02 -11.81 -4.15
CA THR A 53 7.78 -12.37 -3.62
C THR A 53 7.55 -11.96 -2.16
N MET A 54 8.61 -11.97 -1.34
CA MET A 54 8.59 -11.58 0.07
C MET A 54 8.34 -10.08 0.26
N HIS A 55 9.11 -9.23 -0.41
CA HIS A 55 8.92 -7.77 -0.43
C HIS A 55 7.45 -7.44 -0.79
N ASN A 56 6.93 -8.11 -1.81
CA ASN A 56 5.55 -8.00 -2.28
C ASN A 56 4.52 -8.73 -1.40
N MET A 57 4.93 -9.47 -0.36
CA MET A 57 4.09 -10.15 0.64
C MET A 57 4.14 -9.50 2.03
N ILE A 58 5.07 -8.57 2.32
CA ILE A 58 5.17 -7.88 3.61
C ILE A 58 4.86 -6.36 3.51
N VAL A 59 4.22 -5.84 2.45
CA VAL A 59 3.84 -4.42 2.23
C VAL A 59 2.33 -3.95 2.36
N SER A 60 1.23 -4.74 2.23
CA SER A 60 -0.22 -4.29 2.24
C SER A 60 -1.18 -4.94 3.31
N ARG A 61 -2.30 -4.33 3.77
CA ARG A 61 -3.41 -4.77 4.72
C ARG A 61 -4.23 -3.49 5.02
N HIS A 62 -5.12 -3.38 6.00
CA HIS A 62 -5.70 -2.07 6.40
C HIS A 62 -5.80 -1.97 7.93
N ASP A 63 -5.93 -0.74 8.45
CA ASP A 63 -5.96 -0.45 9.89
C ASP A 63 -7.22 -1.04 10.55
N ARG A 64 -7.11 -1.48 11.81
CA ARG A 64 -8.28 -1.78 12.65
C ARG A 64 -7.96 -1.79 14.15
N HIS A 65 -7.81 -0.62 14.75
CA HIS A 65 -8.00 -0.44 16.20
C HIS A 65 -9.21 0.44 16.51
N ALA A 66 -10.40 -0.16 16.37
CA ALA A 66 -11.64 0.26 17.02
C ALA A 66 -12.60 -0.94 17.08
N ASN A 67 -13.05 -1.26 18.29
CA ASN A 67 -13.98 -2.33 18.69
C ASN A 67 -13.60 -3.80 18.42
N ILE A 68 -13.66 -4.54 19.52
CA ILE A 68 -13.52 -5.99 19.65
C ILE A 68 -14.75 -6.68 19.03
N HIS A 69 -14.57 -7.93 18.58
CA HIS A 69 -15.49 -8.82 17.87
C HIS A 69 -15.45 -8.78 16.32
N TYR A 70 -15.45 -10.00 15.75
CA TYR A 70 -15.43 -10.30 14.31
C TYR A 70 -14.16 -9.89 13.53
N ALA A 71 -13.02 -10.45 13.95
CA ALA A 71 -11.81 -10.56 13.15
C ALA A 71 -11.69 -11.98 12.55
N ASN A 72 -12.18 -12.19 11.33
CA ASN A 72 -11.95 -13.46 10.63
C ASN A 72 -11.98 -13.29 9.08
N ARG A 73 -10.99 -13.89 8.40
CA ARG A 73 -10.74 -13.99 6.93
C ARG A 73 -9.87 -12.90 6.27
N ASN A 74 -8.55 -13.18 6.25
CA ASN A 74 -7.59 -13.22 5.13
C ASN A 74 -7.74 -12.22 3.94
N GLN A 75 -6.68 -11.45 3.66
CA GLN A 75 -5.66 -11.80 2.65
C GLN A 75 -4.38 -10.96 2.86
N GLN A 76 -3.32 -11.29 2.14
CA GLN A 76 -1.97 -10.69 2.19
C GLN A 76 -2.05 -9.15 2.17
N ILE A 77 -1.13 -8.46 2.80
CA ILE A 77 0.35 -8.50 2.68
C ILE A 77 0.94 -8.04 4.10
N GLN A 78 1.66 -6.90 4.36
CA GLN A 78 1.84 -6.33 5.76
C GLN A 78 2.16 -4.81 6.05
N HIS A 79 3.14 -4.06 5.46
CA HIS A 79 3.84 -2.87 6.09
C HIS A 79 3.37 -1.41 5.85
N THR A 80 2.90 -0.99 4.66
CA THR A 80 2.36 0.37 4.31
C THR A 80 1.10 0.76 5.13
N ILE A 81 0.88 0.18 6.31
CA ILE A 81 -0.38 -0.49 6.66
C ILE A 81 -0.59 -0.67 8.16
N THR A 82 0.37 -1.35 8.78
CA THR A 82 0.72 -1.19 10.20
C THR A 82 1.22 0.23 10.43
N ASN A 83 1.49 0.97 9.35
CA ASN A 83 2.07 2.30 9.32
C ASN A 83 3.38 2.25 10.12
N THR A 84 4.16 1.21 9.85
CA THR A 84 5.52 1.02 10.36
C THR A 84 6.48 1.25 9.20
N PRO A 85 7.69 1.75 9.46
CA PRO A 85 8.74 1.69 8.46
C PRO A 85 8.96 0.25 7.98
N CYS A 86 9.46 0.10 6.76
CA CYS A 86 10.00 -1.19 6.32
C CYS A 86 11.11 -1.64 7.29
N PRO A 87 11.25 -2.96 7.58
CA PRO A 87 12.38 -3.50 8.30
C PRO A 87 13.70 -2.95 7.74
N PRO A 88 14.64 -2.49 8.59
CA PRO A 88 15.85 -1.79 8.14
C PRO A 88 16.74 -2.66 7.24
N GLU A 89 16.57 -3.98 7.27
CA GLU A 89 17.25 -4.90 6.37
C GLU A 89 16.79 -4.78 4.91
N PHE A 90 15.62 -4.23 4.63
CA PHE A 90 15.17 -4.00 3.25
C PHE A 90 16.06 -3.00 2.51
N ASP A 91 16.46 -1.89 3.13
CA ASP A 91 17.34 -0.92 2.49
C ASP A 91 18.70 -1.56 2.15
N HIS A 92 19.25 -2.35 3.09
CA HIS A 92 20.46 -3.15 2.85
C HIS A 92 20.29 -4.14 1.68
N TRP A 93 19.19 -4.90 1.66
CA TRP A 93 18.92 -5.87 0.59
C TRP A 93 18.67 -5.21 -0.78
N LEU A 94 17.98 -4.07 -0.83
CA LEU A 94 17.78 -3.29 -2.04
C LEU A 94 19.12 -2.72 -2.56
N ASN A 95 20.03 -2.32 -1.67
CA ASN A 95 21.37 -1.87 -2.05
C ASN A 95 22.24 -3.02 -2.59
N VAL A 96 22.16 -4.22 -2.00
CA VAL A 96 22.83 -5.42 -2.57
C VAL A 96 22.29 -5.75 -3.96
N ILE A 97 20.97 -5.63 -4.16
CA ILE A 97 20.32 -5.84 -5.47
C ILE A 97 20.77 -4.79 -6.49
N GLU A 98 20.85 -3.52 -6.12
CA GLU A 98 21.31 -2.43 -6.98
C GLU A 98 22.75 -2.66 -7.48
N GLN A 99 23.67 -3.02 -6.58
CA GLN A 99 25.07 -3.33 -6.92
C GLN A 99 25.23 -4.49 -7.90
N THR A 100 24.18 -5.32 -8.06
CA THR A 100 24.18 -6.52 -8.88
C THR A 100 22.89 -6.62 -9.71
N LEU A 101 22.40 -5.49 -10.21
CA LEU A 101 21.09 -5.35 -10.85
C LEU A 101 20.97 -6.19 -12.12
N GLN A 102 19.90 -6.98 -12.26
CA GLN A 102 19.61 -7.71 -13.50
C GLN A 102 18.68 -6.88 -14.41
N PRO A 103 18.75 -7.01 -15.74
CA PRO A 103 18.01 -6.16 -16.68
C PRO A 103 16.47 -6.17 -16.53
N ALA A 104 15.88 -7.17 -15.86
CA ALA A 104 14.43 -7.23 -15.63
C ALA A 104 13.99 -6.65 -14.27
N GLU A 105 14.93 -6.21 -13.42
CA GLU A 105 14.67 -5.91 -12.00
C GLU A 105 14.67 -4.42 -11.66
N ALA A 106 15.03 -3.53 -12.59
CA ALA A 106 15.10 -2.08 -12.32
C ALA A 106 13.74 -1.53 -11.84
N LEU A 107 12.64 -1.89 -12.51
CA LEU A 107 11.30 -1.53 -12.07
C LEU A 107 11.01 -1.99 -10.63
N PHE A 108 11.44 -3.19 -10.24
CA PHE A 108 11.19 -3.75 -8.91
C PHE A 108 12.00 -3.01 -7.84
N LEU A 109 13.24 -2.64 -8.15
CA LEU A 109 14.11 -1.84 -7.28
C LEU A 109 13.53 -0.42 -7.06
N HIS A 110 13.18 0.29 -8.13
CA HIS A 110 12.67 1.67 -8.01
C HIS A 110 11.28 1.73 -7.34
N THR A 111 10.37 0.83 -7.70
CA THR A 111 9.07 0.74 -7.00
C THR A 111 9.23 0.30 -5.54
N GLY A 112 10.17 -0.60 -5.23
CA GLY A 112 10.49 -1.02 -3.86
C GLY A 112 11.08 0.10 -3.01
N ARG A 113 11.99 0.91 -3.57
CA ARG A 113 12.55 2.11 -2.91
C ARG A 113 11.47 3.15 -2.64
N TYR A 114 10.64 3.48 -3.64
CA TYR A 114 9.51 4.40 -3.44
C TYR A 114 8.56 3.89 -2.33
N ILE A 115 8.20 2.60 -2.36
CA ILE A 115 7.34 1.98 -1.35
C ILE A 115 7.96 2.08 0.04
N SER A 116 9.26 1.85 0.19
CA SER A 116 9.95 1.97 1.49
C SER A 116 9.95 3.40 2.02
N SER A 117 10.21 4.39 1.15
CA SER A 117 10.07 5.82 1.47
C SER A 117 8.64 6.17 1.89
N ALA A 118 7.63 5.70 1.14
CA ALA A 118 6.22 5.90 1.46
C ALA A 118 5.82 5.23 2.80
N CYS A 119 6.30 4.02 3.10
CA CYS A 119 6.08 3.36 4.39
C CYS A 119 6.66 4.19 5.55
N SER A 120 7.88 4.70 5.41
CA SER A 120 8.52 5.57 6.39
C SER A 120 7.70 6.85 6.63
N LEU A 121 7.33 7.57 5.56
CA LEU A 121 6.49 8.76 5.62
C LEU A 121 5.13 8.49 6.27
N LEU A 122 4.43 7.43 5.84
CA LEU A 122 3.13 7.05 6.38
C LEU A 122 3.19 6.70 7.87
N SER A 123 4.31 6.13 8.35
CA SER A 123 4.52 5.86 9.77
C SER A 123 4.62 7.11 10.63
N ARG A 124 5.08 8.24 10.06
CA ARG A 124 5.12 9.55 10.72
C ARG A 124 3.80 10.31 10.59
N LEU A 125 3.26 10.35 9.37
CA LEU A 125 2.04 11.09 9.01
C LEU A 125 0.79 10.59 9.75
N ILE A 126 0.61 9.27 9.85
CA ILE A 126 -0.65 8.70 10.36
C ILE A 126 -0.87 8.97 11.85
N PRO A 127 0.12 8.83 12.75
CA PRO A 127 -0.03 9.26 14.14
C PRO A 127 -0.32 10.76 14.29
N ILE A 128 0.31 11.63 13.49
CA ILE A 128 0.05 13.08 13.52
C ILE A 128 -1.42 13.35 13.16
N VAL A 129 -1.88 12.79 12.03
CA VAL A 129 -3.21 13.05 11.49
C VAL A 129 -4.33 12.40 12.31
N ARG A 130 -4.14 11.17 12.80
CA ARG A 130 -5.17 10.47 13.61
C ARG A 130 -5.36 11.10 14.99
N ASN A 131 -4.30 11.66 15.57
CA ASN A 131 -4.34 12.25 16.92
C ASN A 131 -4.59 13.76 16.92
N VAL A 132 -4.75 14.40 15.75
CA VAL A 132 -4.83 15.88 15.62
C VAL A 132 -3.63 16.57 16.30
N ASP A 133 -2.41 16.04 16.10
CA ASP A 133 -1.21 16.62 16.70
C ASP A 133 -0.77 17.86 15.90
N LEU A 134 -1.46 18.97 16.11
CA LEU A 134 -1.23 20.25 15.43
C LEU A 134 0.20 20.75 15.62
N LYS A 135 0.80 20.50 16.80
CA LYS A 135 2.16 20.92 17.11
C LYS A 135 3.18 20.18 16.25
N ARG A 136 3.07 18.85 16.14
CA ARG A 136 3.93 18.07 15.24
C ARG A 136 3.59 18.30 13.78
N ALA A 137 2.32 18.50 13.44
CA ALA A 137 1.89 18.82 12.08
C ALA A 137 2.62 20.07 11.56
N CYS A 138 2.61 21.17 12.31
CA CYS A 138 3.36 22.38 11.94
C CYS A 138 4.88 22.20 12.00
N ALA A 139 5.41 21.53 13.03
CA ALA A 139 6.86 21.38 13.20
C ALA A 139 7.52 20.46 12.15
N GLU A 140 6.79 19.45 11.65
CA GLU A 140 7.30 18.49 10.67
C GLU A 140 6.81 18.76 9.24
N TYR A 141 5.94 19.77 8.99
CA TYR A 141 5.25 19.99 7.71
C TYR A 141 6.20 20.01 6.51
N ASP A 142 7.12 20.98 6.49
CA ASP A 142 8.02 21.20 5.36
C ASP A 142 8.97 20.01 5.13
N GLN A 143 9.39 19.34 6.21
CA GLN A 143 10.25 18.16 6.12
C GLN A 143 9.50 16.97 5.51
N LEU A 144 8.29 16.67 6.00
CA LEU A 144 7.45 15.59 5.48
C LEU A 144 7.06 15.85 4.02
N LEU A 145 6.87 17.12 3.66
CA LEU A 145 6.57 17.53 2.30
C LEU A 145 7.78 17.38 1.36
N PHE A 146 8.96 17.82 1.80
CA PHE A 146 10.22 17.66 1.08
C PHE A 146 10.56 16.19 0.84
N GLU A 147 10.44 15.34 1.86
CA GLU A 147 10.66 13.90 1.74
C GLU A 147 9.67 13.23 0.76
N CYS A 148 8.40 13.69 0.73
CA CYS A 148 7.40 13.24 -0.24
C CYS A 148 7.76 13.66 -1.67
N ASP A 149 8.12 14.93 -1.88
CA ASP A 149 8.50 15.46 -3.19
C ASP A 149 9.78 14.83 -3.72
N LEU A 150 10.74 14.51 -2.85
CA LEU A 150 11.96 13.80 -3.22
C LEU A 150 11.65 12.37 -3.71
N ALA A 151 10.75 11.64 -3.04
CA ALA A 151 10.34 10.30 -3.47
C ALA A 151 9.64 10.31 -4.85
N GLU A 152 8.78 11.30 -5.08
CA GLU A 152 8.13 11.54 -6.38
C GLU A 152 9.13 11.92 -7.48
N LEU A 153 10.09 12.80 -7.18
CA LEU A 153 11.14 13.23 -8.11
C LEU A 153 12.02 12.06 -8.55
N VAL A 154 12.57 11.29 -7.60
CA VAL A 154 13.46 10.14 -7.88
C VAL A 154 12.78 9.11 -8.79
N MET A 155 11.50 8.81 -8.53
CA MET A 155 10.75 7.90 -9.40
C MET A 155 10.49 8.51 -10.79
N SER A 156 10.12 9.79 -10.86
CA SER A 156 9.81 10.48 -12.12
C SER A 156 11.04 10.65 -13.02
N GLU A 157 12.21 10.94 -12.44
CA GLU A 157 13.48 11.00 -13.17
C GLU A 157 13.86 9.64 -13.73
N TRP A 158 13.76 8.58 -12.93
CA TRP A 158 14.00 7.21 -13.40
C TRP A 158 13.06 6.82 -14.54
N MET A 159 11.75 7.09 -14.39
CA MET A 159 10.75 6.84 -15.45
C MET A 159 11.12 7.54 -16.76
N ARG A 160 11.57 8.80 -16.68
CA ARG A 160 12.00 9.59 -17.85
C ARG A 160 13.25 9.01 -18.53
N THR A 161 14.16 8.41 -17.76
CA THR A 161 15.38 7.78 -18.31
C THR A 161 15.20 6.33 -18.77
N SER A 162 14.13 5.66 -18.36
CA SER A 162 13.86 4.25 -18.66
C SER A 162 12.43 4.03 -19.20
N PRO A 163 12.07 4.63 -20.36
CA PRO A 163 10.73 4.52 -20.96
C PRO A 163 10.35 3.08 -21.34
N GLU A 164 11.32 2.18 -21.53
CA GLU A 164 11.11 0.77 -21.88
C GLU A 164 10.29 -0.02 -20.86
N TYR A 165 10.25 0.40 -19.58
CA TYR A 165 9.40 -0.25 -18.56
C TYR A 165 7.94 0.25 -18.56
N GLN A 166 7.62 1.27 -19.38
CA GLN A 166 6.29 1.85 -19.50
C GLN A 166 5.49 1.26 -20.67
N VAL A 167 6.15 0.60 -21.64
CA VAL A 167 5.52 0.04 -22.84
C VAL A 167 5.16 -1.43 -22.61
N ASP A 168 3.88 -1.76 -22.85
CA ASP A 168 3.30 -3.11 -22.73
C ASP A 168 3.83 -3.94 -21.53
N PRO A 169 3.65 -3.46 -20.28
CA PRO A 169 4.17 -4.13 -19.11
C PRO A 169 3.48 -5.49 -18.94
N GLY A 170 4.24 -6.57 -19.13
CA GLY A 170 3.76 -7.92 -18.85
C GLY A 170 3.27 -8.08 -17.39
N PRO A 171 2.47 -9.11 -17.05
CA PRO A 171 1.64 -9.14 -15.82
C PRO A 171 2.38 -8.99 -14.48
N VAL A 172 3.70 -9.17 -14.45
CA VAL A 172 4.53 -8.89 -13.28
C VAL A 172 4.80 -7.38 -13.16
N HIS A 173 5.15 -6.70 -14.25
CA HIS A 173 5.42 -5.27 -14.26
C HIS A 173 4.17 -4.46 -13.91
N THR A 174 2.99 -4.83 -14.43
CA THR A 174 1.70 -4.22 -14.09
C THR A 174 1.45 -4.20 -12.58
N TYR A 175 1.71 -5.32 -11.89
CA TYR A 175 1.56 -5.41 -10.45
C TYR A 175 2.48 -4.44 -9.68
N PHE A 176 3.74 -4.27 -10.10
CA PHE A 176 4.66 -3.33 -9.46
C PHE A 176 4.24 -1.87 -9.72
N TRP A 177 3.77 -1.56 -10.94
CA TRP A 177 3.20 -0.26 -11.26
C TRP A 177 1.97 0.07 -10.41
N ASP A 178 1.05 -0.89 -10.24
CA ASP A 178 -0.15 -0.68 -9.43
C ASP A 178 0.14 -0.66 -7.93
N SER A 179 1.19 -1.36 -7.47
CA SER A 179 1.71 -1.27 -6.10
C SER A 179 2.30 0.12 -5.81
N TRP A 180 3.04 0.69 -6.76
CA TRP A 180 3.52 2.07 -6.68
C TRP A 180 2.36 3.07 -6.66
N ARG A 181 1.44 3.02 -7.62
CA ARG A 181 0.22 3.86 -7.65
C ARG A 181 -0.60 3.75 -6.35
N SER A 182 -0.71 2.54 -5.81
CA SER A 182 -1.35 2.28 -4.50
C SER A 182 -0.68 3.05 -3.37
N ALA A 183 0.66 3.05 -3.31
CA ALA A 183 1.40 3.80 -2.32
C ALA A 183 1.24 5.33 -2.52
N ARG A 184 1.32 5.82 -3.76
CA ARG A 184 1.08 7.24 -4.10
C ARG A 184 -0.28 7.72 -3.62
N ILE A 185 -1.36 6.99 -3.93
CA ILE A 185 -2.73 7.39 -3.57
C ILE A 185 -2.85 7.55 -2.05
N LYS A 186 -2.31 6.60 -1.27
CA LYS A 186 -2.34 6.68 0.20
C LYS A 186 -1.45 7.81 0.73
N LEU A 187 -0.24 7.98 0.20
CA LEU A 187 0.69 9.03 0.63
C LEU A 187 0.11 10.42 0.36
N HIS A 188 -0.33 10.71 -0.87
CA HIS A 188 -0.94 11.98 -1.21
C HIS A 188 -2.25 12.24 -0.48
N HIS A 189 -3.05 11.22 -0.16
CA HIS A 189 -4.20 11.38 0.73
C HIS A 189 -3.77 11.90 2.12
N MET A 190 -2.74 11.29 2.71
CA MET A 190 -2.19 11.75 4.00
C MET A 190 -1.59 13.17 3.91
N ILE A 191 -0.98 13.56 2.80
CA ILE A 191 -0.49 14.93 2.58
C ILE A 191 -1.66 15.95 2.53
N ILE A 192 -2.80 15.60 1.92
CA ILE A 192 -3.99 16.48 1.93
C ILE A 192 -4.53 16.61 3.37
N LEU A 193 -4.61 15.50 4.12
CA LEU A 193 -5.03 15.53 5.53
C LEU A 193 -4.08 16.36 6.42
N LEU A 194 -2.76 16.25 6.20
CA LEU A 194 -1.77 17.07 6.90
C LEU A 194 -1.91 18.56 6.56
N ALA A 195 -2.05 18.90 5.26
CA ALA A 195 -2.27 20.26 4.80
C ALA A 195 -3.55 20.88 5.39
N ASN A 196 -4.61 20.07 5.53
CA ASN A 196 -5.82 20.47 6.24
C ASN A 196 -5.58 20.74 7.73
N LEU A 197 -4.81 19.89 8.43
CA LEU A 197 -4.53 20.14 9.85
C LEU A 197 -3.75 21.43 10.09
N VAL A 198 -2.69 21.71 9.31
CA VAL A 198 -1.88 22.93 9.51
C VAL A 198 -2.65 24.22 9.19
N GLU A 199 -3.56 24.20 8.21
CA GLU A 199 -4.43 25.34 7.87
C GLU A 199 -5.37 25.75 9.02
N HIS A 200 -5.72 24.81 9.90
CA HIS A 200 -6.66 25.04 11.01
C HIS A 200 -5.98 25.40 12.33
N VAL A 201 -4.66 25.59 12.34
CA VAL A 201 -3.93 26.04 13.52
C VAL A 201 -4.15 27.55 13.73
N PRO A 202 -4.47 28.01 14.96
CA PRO A 202 -4.50 29.43 15.28
C PRO A 202 -3.16 30.09 14.93
N ASP A 203 -3.21 31.24 14.27
CA ASP A 203 -2.04 31.95 13.75
C ASP A 203 -1.16 31.08 12.82
N CYS A 204 -1.81 30.35 11.90
CA CYS A 204 -1.16 29.50 10.88
C CYS A 204 0.02 30.23 10.22
N ALA A 205 1.23 29.68 10.39
CA ALA A 205 2.47 30.22 9.85
C ALA A 205 2.70 29.93 8.34
N PHE A 206 1.81 29.16 7.71
CA PHE A 206 1.91 28.72 6.32
C PHE A 206 0.99 29.53 5.40
N ASP A 207 1.46 29.82 4.19
CA ASP A 207 0.63 30.50 3.18
C ASP A 207 -0.55 29.61 2.73
N CYS A 208 -1.76 30.14 2.86
CA CYS A 208 -2.99 29.44 2.46
C CYS A 208 -3.01 29.11 0.96
N GLY A 209 -2.40 29.94 0.11
CA GLY A 209 -2.28 29.68 -1.33
C GLY A 209 -1.40 28.46 -1.64
N ALA A 210 -0.27 28.32 -0.94
CA ALA A 210 0.62 27.16 -1.01
C ALA A 210 -0.08 25.88 -0.49
N LEU A 211 -0.79 25.95 0.64
CA LEU A 211 -1.58 24.82 1.16
C LEU A 211 -2.67 24.37 0.17
N GLN A 212 -3.44 25.33 -0.39
CA GLN A 212 -4.45 25.02 -1.41
C GLN A 212 -3.84 24.41 -2.67
N SER A 213 -2.72 24.96 -3.15
CA SER A 213 -1.99 24.44 -4.31
C SER A 213 -1.49 23.01 -4.07
N ARG A 214 -0.96 22.73 -2.87
CA ARG A 214 -0.48 21.40 -2.47
C ARG A 214 -1.60 20.37 -2.45
N ARG A 215 -2.79 20.74 -1.94
CA ARG A 215 -3.97 19.87 -1.96
C ARG A 215 -4.44 19.57 -3.38
N ARG A 216 -4.44 20.58 -4.27
CA ARG A 216 -4.82 20.42 -5.68
C ARG A 216 -3.88 19.45 -6.40
N LEU A 217 -2.58 19.66 -6.28
CA LEU A 217 -1.55 18.76 -6.85
C LEU A 217 -1.71 17.31 -6.34
N SER A 218 -1.90 17.14 -5.03
CA SER A 218 -2.08 15.81 -4.43
C SER A 218 -3.36 15.13 -4.91
N ALA A 219 -4.45 15.88 -5.10
CA ALA A 219 -5.69 15.35 -5.67
C ALA A 219 -5.55 14.99 -7.16
N GLU A 220 -4.80 15.79 -7.95
CA GLU A 220 -4.47 15.48 -9.34
C GLU A 220 -3.65 14.17 -9.44
N ILE A 221 -2.63 13.98 -8.59
CA ILE A 221 -1.82 12.75 -8.55
C ILE A 221 -2.66 11.51 -8.16
N ILE A 222 -3.56 11.67 -7.18
CA ILE A 222 -4.53 10.62 -6.79
C ILE A 222 -5.46 10.27 -7.97
N ALA A 223 -5.97 11.28 -8.67
CA ALA A 223 -6.90 11.08 -9.79
C ALA A 223 -6.24 10.36 -10.97
N VAL A 224 -4.99 10.70 -11.31
CA VAL A 224 -4.21 10.01 -12.35
C VAL A 224 -3.89 8.57 -11.91
N SER A 225 -3.33 8.40 -10.71
CA SER A 225 -2.95 7.07 -10.20
C SER A 225 -4.14 6.12 -10.07
N GLY A 226 -5.30 6.64 -9.67
CA GLY A 226 -6.54 5.85 -9.59
C GLY A 226 -7.17 5.56 -10.95
N ARG A 227 -6.99 6.45 -11.95
CA ARG A 227 -7.43 6.22 -13.32
C ARG A 227 -6.62 5.08 -13.95
N ASP A 228 -5.30 5.15 -13.87
CA ASP A 228 -4.42 4.11 -14.40
C ASP A 228 -4.76 2.71 -13.86
N ILE A 229 -5.05 2.59 -12.55
CA ILE A 229 -5.46 1.32 -11.91
C ILE A 229 -6.80 0.81 -12.48
N VAL A 230 -7.76 1.71 -12.72
CA VAL A 230 -9.11 1.36 -13.20
C VAL A 230 -9.11 1.04 -14.69
N ASP A 231 -8.38 1.82 -15.50
CA ASP A 231 -8.25 1.61 -16.94
C ASP A 231 -7.36 0.38 -17.24
N GLY A 232 -6.44 0.04 -16.33
CA GLY A 232 -5.60 -1.16 -16.37
C GLY A 232 -6.30 -2.47 -15.97
N ILE A 233 -7.60 -2.47 -15.61
CA ILE A 233 -8.33 -3.70 -15.26
C ILE A 233 -8.42 -4.63 -16.48
N PRO A 234 -7.86 -5.85 -16.44
CA PRO A 234 -7.90 -6.80 -17.55
C PRO A 234 -9.35 -7.12 -17.99
N PRO A 235 -9.63 -7.31 -19.30
CA PRO A 235 -10.97 -7.65 -19.78
C PRO A 235 -11.59 -8.91 -19.17
N SER A 236 -10.74 -9.84 -18.70
CA SER A 236 -11.08 -11.05 -17.92
C SER A 236 -11.71 -10.75 -16.56
N LEU A 237 -11.42 -9.59 -15.97
CA LEU A 237 -11.91 -9.12 -14.66
C LEU A 237 -12.86 -7.92 -14.81
N GLY A 238 -12.74 -7.17 -15.91
CA GLY A 238 -13.65 -6.11 -16.33
C GLY A 238 -14.97 -6.61 -16.93
N GLY A 239 -15.19 -7.93 -16.98
CA GLY A 239 -16.43 -8.57 -17.48
C GLY A 239 -16.75 -8.24 -18.94
N LYS A 240 -15.72 -7.99 -19.76
CA LYS A 240 -15.85 -7.70 -21.20
C LYS A 240 -15.44 -8.89 -22.09
N SER A 241 -14.83 -9.92 -21.51
CA SER A 241 -14.43 -11.14 -22.23
C SER A 241 -15.37 -12.31 -21.90
N PRO A 242 -16.15 -12.83 -22.88
CA PRO A 242 -16.88 -14.08 -22.71
C PRO A 242 -15.99 -15.34 -22.83
N ALA A 243 -14.67 -15.18 -23.03
CA ALA A 243 -13.76 -16.25 -23.46
C ALA A 243 -12.71 -16.68 -22.40
N SER A 244 -12.53 -15.95 -21.30
CA SER A 244 -11.59 -16.33 -20.23
C SER A 244 -12.30 -17.13 -19.14
N ASP A 245 -11.85 -18.36 -18.84
CA ASP A 245 -12.34 -19.11 -17.67
C ASP A 245 -11.96 -18.34 -16.38
N PRO A 246 -12.94 -17.82 -15.59
CA PRO A 246 -12.65 -17.09 -14.35
C PRO A 246 -12.00 -17.97 -13.28
N ARG A 247 -11.99 -19.29 -13.47
CA ARG A 247 -11.33 -20.29 -12.61
C ARG A 247 -9.91 -20.65 -13.09
N SER A 248 -9.42 -20.04 -14.18
CA SER A 248 -8.04 -20.28 -14.60
C SER A 248 -7.06 -19.75 -13.52
N PRO A 249 -5.94 -20.46 -13.24
CA PRO A 249 -4.95 -19.98 -12.26
C PRO A 249 -4.37 -18.61 -12.61
N ALA A 250 -4.30 -18.25 -13.89
CA ALA A 250 -3.84 -16.95 -14.35
C ALA A 250 -4.85 -15.84 -13.99
N THR A 251 -6.12 -16.01 -14.33
CA THR A 251 -7.20 -15.06 -14.00
C THR A 251 -7.34 -14.87 -12.49
N TYR A 252 -7.21 -15.95 -11.70
CA TYR A 252 -7.21 -15.86 -10.24
C TYR A 252 -6.01 -15.05 -9.71
N LEU A 253 -4.81 -15.25 -10.26
CA LEU A 253 -3.61 -14.51 -9.85
C LEU A 253 -3.69 -13.02 -10.21
N GLU A 254 -4.22 -12.68 -11.39
CA GLU A 254 -4.54 -11.30 -11.78
C GLU A 254 -5.54 -10.66 -10.82
N ALA A 255 -6.62 -11.39 -10.48
CA ALA A 255 -7.65 -10.92 -9.57
C ALA A 255 -7.08 -10.61 -8.17
N VAL A 256 -6.27 -11.51 -7.60
CA VAL A 256 -5.59 -11.32 -6.31
C VAL A 256 -4.69 -10.08 -6.32
N ARG A 257 -3.96 -9.84 -7.41
CA ARG A 257 -3.06 -8.68 -7.57
C ARG A 257 -3.81 -7.35 -7.55
N LEU A 258 -5.02 -7.30 -8.12
CA LEU A 258 -5.82 -6.06 -8.22
C LEU A 258 -6.69 -5.76 -6.99
N VAL A 259 -6.94 -6.74 -6.09
CA VAL A 259 -7.73 -6.49 -4.87
C VAL A 259 -7.20 -5.28 -4.10
N TRP A 260 -5.88 -5.17 -3.95
CA TRP A 260 -5.28 -4.12 -3.14
C TRP A 260 -5.31 -2.73 -3.82
N PRO A 261 -4.83 -2.55 -5.06
CA PRO A 261 -4.96 -1.28 -5.78
C PRO A 261 -6.40 -0.77 -5.87
N LEU A 262 -7.35 -1.64 -6.23
CA LEU A 262 -8.75 -1.26 -6.30
C LEU A 262 -9.32 -0.91 -4.92
N SER A 263 -8.93 -1.64 -3.86
CA SER A 263 -9.34 -1.29 -2.49
C SER A 263 -8.88 0.11 -2.13
N HIS A 264 -7.61 0.48 -2.38
CA HIS A 264 -7.13 1.85 -2.15
C HIS A 264 -7.92 2.89 -2.91
N VAL A 265 -8.17 2.68 -4.21
CA VAL A 265 -8.98 3.61 -5.03
C VAL A 265 -10.37 3.78 -4.44
N TYR A 266 -11.04 2.71 -4.02
CA TYR A 266 -12.41 2.77 -3.47
C TYR A 266 -12.48 3.42 -2.08
N VAL A 267 -11.59 3.05 -1.15
CA VAL A 267 -11.71 3.42 0.27
C VAL A 267 -11.22 4.83 0.59
N ILE A 268 -10.34 5.40 -0.23
CA ILE A 268 -9.76 6.73 0.02
C ILE A 268 -10.73 7.83 -0.48
N PRO A 269 -11.24 8.71 0.40
CA PRO A 269 -12.30 9.65 0.04
C PRO A 269 -11.85 10.74 -0.95
N THR A 270 -10.56 11.06 -0.97
CA THR A 270 -9.97 12.02 -1.94
C THR A 270 -9.80 11.44 -3.35
N ALA A 271 -10.09 10.15 -3.57
CA ALA A 271 -10.15 9.59 -4.91
C ALA A 271 -11.44 10.03 -5.64
N PRO A 272 -11.39 10.41 -6.93
CA PRO A 272 -12.58 10.81 -7.67
C PRO A 272 -13.72 9.80 -7.61
N ARG A 273 -14.93 10.28 -7.33
CA ARG A 273 -16.13 9.45 -7.10
C ARG A 273 -16.39 8.40 -8.19
N HIS A 274 -16.19 8.74 -9.46
CA HIS A 274 -16.38 7.81 -10.58
C HIS A 274 -15.37 6.65 -10.57
N LEU A 275 -14.11 6.91 -10.18
CA LEU A 275 -13.09 5.87 -10.00
C LEU A 275 -13.39 5.01 -8.77
N ARG A 276 -13.85 5.61 -7.67
CA ARG A 276 -14.31 4.88 -6.47
C ARG A 276 -15.44 3.89 -6.81
N ILE A 277 -16.40 4.31 -7.63
CA ILE A 277 -17.51 3.46 -8.11
C ILE A 277 -17.00 2.33 -9.01
N ALA A 278 -16.14 2.63 -9.99
CA ALA A 278 -15.56 1.62 -10.87
C ALA A 278 -14.74 0.57 -10.08
N ALA A 279 -13.96 1.01 -9.10
CA ALA A 279 -13.23 0.14 -8.19
C ALA A 279 -14.16 -0.72 -7.32
N LYS A 280 -15.24 -0.15 -6.74
CA LYS A 280 -16.28 -0.93 -6.01
C LYS A 280 -16.87 -2.03 -6.89
N ALA A 281 -17.22 -1.70 -8.14
CA ALA A 281 -17.79 -2.65 -9.09
C ALA A 281 -16.81 -3.79 -9.45
N ALA A 282 -15.55 -3.47 -9.71
CA ALA A 282 -14.52 -4.47 -10.01
C ALA A 282 -14.23 -5.40 -8.81
N LEU A 283 -14.15 -4.83 -7.60
CA LEU A 283 -13.96 -5.59 -6.35
C LEU A 283 -15.15 -6.55 -6.09
N LEU A 284 -16.38 -6.10 -6.31
CA LEU A 284 -17.58 -6.94 -6.20
C LEU A 284 -17.54 -8.13 -7.18
N ARG A 285 -17.06 -7.93 -8.41
CA ARG A 285 -16.90 -9.01 -9.40
C ARG A 285 -15.80 -9.99 -9.00
N ILE A 286 -14.59 -9.50 -8.69
CA ILE A 286 -13.48 -10.33 -8.19
C ILE A 286 -13.92 -11.20 -7.00
N GLY A 287 -14.70 -10.63 -6.09
CA GLY A 287 -15.21 -11.35 -4.93
C GLY A 287 -16.30 -12.38 -5.24
N LYS A 288 -17.23 -12.09 -6.16
CA LYS A 288 -18.33 -12.99 -6.53
C LYS A 288 -17.92 -14.08 -7.53
N GLU A 289 -17.11 -13.73 -8.53
CA GLU A 289 -16.79 -14.57 -9.70
C GLU A 289 -15.52 -15.40 -9.49
N ASN A 290 -14.48 -14.85 -8.83
CA ASN A 290 -13.24 -15.58 -8.52
C ASN A 290 -13.22 -16.12 -7.07
N GLY A 291 -14.26 -15.87 -6.27
CA GLY A 291 -14.36 -16.34 -4.87
C GLY A 291 -13.43 -15.64 -3.88
N ILE A 292 -12.87 -14.49 -4.26
CA ILE A 292 -11.86 -13.76 -3.45
C ILE A 292 -12.58 -12.87 -2.42
N LEU A 293 -12.96 -13.47 -1.29
CA LEU A 293 -13.78 -12.83 -0.24
C LEU A 293 -13.19 -11.54 0.35
N SER A 294 -11.88 -11.31 0.23
CA SER A 294 -11.21 -10.07 0.62
C SER A 294 -11.72 -8.86 -0.19
N ALA A 295 -12.01 -9.06 -1.49
CA ALA A 295 -12.55 -8.04 -2.37
C ALA A 295 -14.01 -7.67 -2.07
N LEU A 296 -14.75 -8.50 -1.33
CA LEU A 296 -16.11 -8.17 -0.84
C LEU A 296 -16.12 -7.37 0.47
N ARG A 297 -14.95 -7.08 1.04
CA ARG A 297 -14.83 -6.41 2.36
C ARG A 297 -13.92 -5.17 2.42
N PRO A 298 -13.68 -4.40 1.33
CA PRO A 298 -13.02 -3.12 1.48
C PRO A 298 -13.97 -2.18 2.24
N ARG A 299 -13.53 -1.66 3.39
CA ARG A 299 -14.32 -0.69 4.18
C ARG A 299 -13.92 0.71 3.75
N ALA A 300 -14.88 1.53 3.32
CA ALA A 300 -14.61 2.94 3.02
C ALA A 300 -13.99 3.62 4.24
N GLY A 301 -12.86 4.31 4.04
CA GLY A 301 -12.00 4.83 5.12
C GLY A 301 -12.55 6.08 5.83
N GLY A 302 -13.77 6.51 5.51
CA GLY A 302 -14.36 7.76 6.03
C GLY A 302 -14.47 7.81 7.56
N ALA A 303 -14.61 6.66 8.22
CA ALA A 303 -14.78 6.57 9.67
C ALA A 303 -13.46 6.53 10.49
N LEU A 304 -12.30 6.85 9.89
CA LEU A 304 -10.98 6.66 10.52
C LEU A 304 -10.19 7.94 10.84
N PHE A 305 -10.65 9.11 10.36
CA PHE A 305 -9.93 10.38 10.52
C PHE A 305 -10.80 11.47 11.16
N PRO A 306 -10.19 12.38 11.96
CA PRO A 306 -10.90 13.46 12.63
C PRO A 306 -11.48 14.48 11.62
N SER A 307 -12.57 15.13 12.02
CA SER A 307 -13.34 16.06 11.17
C SER A 307 -12.51 17.23 10.63
N GLU A 308 -11.53 17.66 11.42
CA GLU A 308 -10.58 18.72 11.19
C GLU A 308 -9.64 18.39 10.03
N ALA A 309 -9.19 17.12 9.94
CA ALA A 309 -8.39 16.63 8.82
C ALA A 309 -9.25 16.43 7.56
N LEU A 310 -10.52 16.05 7.71
CA LEU A 310 -11.46 15.79 6.60
C LEU A 310 -12.16 17.05 6.07
N LYS A 311 -11.93 18.23 6.65
CA LYS A 311 -12.65 19.46 6.28
C LYS A 311 -12.44 19.82 4.80
N GLY A 312 -13.54 20.13 4.12
CA GLY A 312 -13.58 20.43 2.69
C GLY A 312 -13.46 19.20 1.76
N MET A 313 -13.33 17.98 2.29
CA MET A 313 -13.37 16.76 1.47
C MET A 313 -14.82 16.32 1.18
N PRO A 314 -15.09 15.74 -0.01
CA PRO A 314 -16.33 15.02 -0.25
C PRO A 314 -16.33 13.73 0.58
N VAL A 315 -16.93 13.77 1.77
CA VAL A 315 -17.23 12.58 2.58
C VAL A 315 -18.45 11.87 1.99
N ASP A 316 -18.32 11.45 0.74
CA ASP A 316 -19.31 10.64 0.04
C ASP A 316 -19.35 9.25 0.68
N ASP A 317 -20.37 9.03 1.51
CA ASP A 317 -20.81 7.71 1.94
C ASP A 317 -21.34 6.95 0.72
N LEU A 318 -20.44 6.19 0.06
CA LEU A 318 -20.77 5.15 -0.90
C LEU A 318 -21.34 3.90 -0.18
N GLY A 319 -22.20 4.14 0.82
CA GLY A 319 -22.69 3.18 1.79
C GLY A 319 -23.46 2.01 1.15
N ASP A 320 -23.84 1.07 2.00
CA ASP A 320 -24.49 -0.18 1.61
C ASP A 320 -25.99 0.01 1.35
N GLY A 321 -26.32 1.04 0.56
CA GLY A 321 -27.61 1.15 -0.14
C GLY A 321 -27.62 0.17 -1.31
N ASP A 322 -28.66 -0.66 -1.35
CA ASP A 322 -28.98 -1.67 -2.37
C ASP A 322 -28.01 -2.85 -2.50
N SER A 323 -28.28 -3.89 -1.68
CA SER A 323 -27.99 -5.31 -1.96
C SER A 323 -29.05 -6.19 -1.31
#